data_AF-A0A2V9WBK7-F1
#
_entry.id   AF-A0A2V9WBK7-F1
#
_cell.length_a   1.000
_cell.length_b   1.000
_cell.length_c   1.000
_cell.angle_alpha   90.00
_cell.angle_beta   90.00
_cell.angle_gamma   90.00
#
_symmetry.space_group_name_H-M   'P 1'
#
loop_
_entity.id
_entity.type
_entity.pdbx_description
1 polymer ?
#
loop_
_entity_poly.entity_id
_entity_poly.type
_entity_poly.pdbx_seq_one_letter_code
_entity_poly.pdbx_strand_id
1 'polypeptide(L)'
;MNKHEAMLALLTLWAALPAGHALAACLNPNPNPQAQHVTSDFNGDCKSDIVWRNAATGQNYLYFMNGTTILGAEGYIRTVADQNWQVVGVGDFDGDGKADILWRNSATGENYIYFMDGTAIKPTEGFIRTVADQNWQVAGVGDFDGDGKADILWRNSATGQNYLYPMNGLAIKGTEGYLRTVADPHWQVAGVGDFDGDGKTDVLWRNSSTGENYIYLMNGTAIAGAGYLRTVADQSWQVAGIGDFDGDGKADVLWRNSSTGENYIYPMNGLVIKATEGFIRTVADQTWKVAGIGDYDGDGKADILWRNSATGDNYLYPMNGTTILGTEGFLRSVADLDRCTLIGDCECIRRGRLGCDRLGNCQRPAAPSTYLLHQDVAAIWRGLDRTRHRGFHILDRRLCPSGQRRIRRYGVEWTGPVHSAGEPAARVSSAA
;
A
#
# COMPACT_ATOMS: atom_id res chain seq x y z
N MET A 1 -54.43 -19.73 -34.83
CA MET A 1 -54.05 -18.53 -34.07
C MET A 1 -53.46 -18.99 -32.75
N ASN A 2 -52.29 -18.59 -32.30
CA ASN A 2 -51.05 -18.17 -32.97
C ASN A 2 -49.91 -18.59 -32.04
N LYS A 3 -48.71 -18.81 -32.59
CA LYS A 3 -47.47 -19.12 -31.86
C LYS A 3 -46.97 -17.95 -30.95
N HIS A 4 -47.88 -17.17 -30.38
CA HIS A 4 -47.60 -15.99 -29.56
C HIS A 4 -48.18 -16.04 -28.14
N GLU A 5 -48.95 -17.08 -27.76
CA GLU A 5 -49.54 -17.18 -26.41
C GLU A 5 -48.80 -18.13 -25.45
N ALA A 6 -47.77 -18.85 -25.92
CA ALA A 6 -46.87 -19.62 -25.05
C ALA A 6 -45.66 -18.81 -24.54
N MET A 7 -45.52 -17.54 -24.96
CA MET A 7 -44.38 -16.67 -24.63
C MET A 7 -44.70 -15.61 -23.56
N LEU A 8 -45.90 -15.65 -22.98
CA LEU A 8 -46.37 -14.67 -22.00
C LEU A 8 -46.77 -15.29 -20.64
N ALA A 9 -46.14 -16.42 -20.28
CA ALA A 9 -46.26 -17.06 -18.97
C ALA A 9 -44.89 -17.30 -18.29
N LEU A 10 -43.87 -16.52 -18.69
CA LEU A 10 -42.50 -16.58 -18.13
C LEU A 10 -42.00 -15.23 -17.58
N LEU A 11 -42.88 -14.23 -17.49
CA LEU A 11 -42.64 -12.98 -16.77
C LEU A 11 -43.71 -12.81 -15.69
N THR A 12 -43.49 -13.42 -14.53
CA THR A 12 -43.91 -12.95 -13.19
C THR A 12 -43.73 -14.10 -12.20
N LEU A 13 -42.48 -14.41 -11.85
CA LEU A 13 -42.17 -15.12 -10.62
C LEU A 13 -40.79 -14.67 -10.10
N TRP A 14 -40.62 -13.36 -9.91
CA TRP A 14 -39.66 -12.84 -8.94
C TRP A 14 -40.35 -12.82 -7.58
N ALA A 15 -40.47 -14.02 -7.00
CA ALA A 15 -40.72 -14.16 -5.57
C ALA A 15 -39.41 -13.83 -4.84
N ALA A 16 -39.51 -12.96 -3.86
CA ALA A 16 -38.44 -12.51 -2.99
C ALA A 16 -37.57 -13.66 -2.50
N LEU A 17 -36.34 -13.73 -3.00
CA LEU A 17 -35.23 -14.36 -2.30
C LEU A 17 -34.66 -13.30 -1.35
N PRO A 18 -34.38 -13.63 -0.07
CA PRO A 18 -33.65 -12.71 0.79
C PRO A 18 -32.30 -12.43 0.12
N ALA A 19 -31.84 -11.20 0.19
CA ALA A 19 -30.51 -10.79 -0.26
C ALA A 19 -29.44 -11.57 0.52
N GLY A 20 -29.19 -12.80 0.08
CA GLY A 20 -27.92 -13.49 0.32
C GLY A 20 -26.88 -12.65 -0.39
N HIS A 21 -26.00 -12.05 0.38
CA HIS A 21 -24.86 -11.31 -0.10
C HIS A 21 -23.98 -12.32 -0.83
N ALA A 22 -24.21 -12.50 -2.13
CA ALA A 22 -23.17 -13.03 -3.00
C ALA A 22 -22.05 -11.99 -2.95
N LEU A 23 -21.02 -12.30 -2.16
CA LEU A 23 -19.73 -11.62 -2.19
C LEU A 23 -19.41 -11.40 -3.66
N ALA A 24 -19.33 -10.13 -4.08
CA ALA A 24 -18.83 -9.83 -5.40
C ALA A 24 -17.36 -10.24 -5.38
N ALA A 25 -17.07 -11.46 -5.86
CA ALA A 25 -15.71 -11.91 -6.07
C ALA A 25 -14.98 -10.80 -6.83
N CYS A 26 -13.80 -10.41 -6.36
CA CYS A 26 -12.99 -9.36 -6.96
C CYS A 26 -12.86 -9.63 -8.47
N LEU A 27 -13.61 -8.87 -9.27
CA LEU A 27 -13.79 -9.17 -10.69
C LEU A 27 -12.58 -8.66 -11.48
N ASN A 28 -11.54 -9.47 -11.60
CA ASN A 28 -10.69 -9.47 -12.79
C ASN A 28 -11.35 -10.40 -13.84
N PRO A 29 -11.45 -10.04 -15.13
CA PRO A 29 -11.97 -10.90 -16.20
C PRO A 29 -11.22 -12.25 -16.43
N ASN A 30 -10.33 -12.65 -15.54
CA ASN A 30 -9.65 -13.95 -15.59
C ASN A 30 -10.60 -15.06 -15.10
N PRO A 31 -10.89 -16.12 -15.90
CA PRO A 31 -11.84 -17.18 -15.57
C PRO A 31 -11.42 -18.13 -14.43
N ASN A 32 -10.41 -17.77 -13.61
CA ASN A 32 -10.05 -18.52 -12.40
C ASN A 32 -10.57 -17.80 -11.13
N PRO A 33 -11.76 -18.15 -10.62
CA PRO A 33 -12.33 -17.53 -9.41
C PRO A 33 -11.59 -17.87 -8.10
N GLN A 34 -10.44 -18.57 -8.15
CA GLN A 34 -9.62 -18.88 -6.98
C GLN A 34 -8.34 -18.03 -6.86
N ALA A 35 -8.07 -17.11 -7.80
CA ALA A 35 -6.72 -16.53 -7.96
C ALA A 35 -6.51 -15.12 -7.41
N GLN A 36 -7.45 -14.47 -6.72
CA GLN A 36 -7.23 -13.08 -6.28
C GLN A 36 -7.75 -12.82 -4.87
N HIS A 37 -6.97 -13.28 -3.88
CA HIS A 37 -7.02 -12.69 -2.54
C HIS A 37 -6.31 -11.33 -2.59
N VAL A 38 -7.09 -10.26 -2.44
CA VAL A 38 -6.51 -8.94 -2.22
C VAL A 38 -5.90 -8.94 -0.83
N THR A 39 -4.59 -8.77 -0.75
CA THR A 39 -3.88 -8.74 0.53
C THR A 39 -4.40 -7.60 1.39
N SER A 40 -4.64 -7.83 2.67
CA SER A 40 -5.06 -6.78 3.62
C SER A 40 -6.39 -6.09 3.28
N ASP A 41 -7.33 -6.70 2.54
CA ASP A 41 -8.69 -6.17 2.40
C ASP A 41 -9.51 -6.51 3.65
N PHE A 42 -9.74 -5.55 4.55
CA PHE A 42 -10.43 -5.81 5.82
C PHE A 42 -11.96 -5.63 5.72
N ASN A 43 -12.48 -5.02 4.64
CA ASN A 43 -13.92 -4.73 4.51
C ASN A 43 -14.62 -5.50 3.37
N GLY A 44 -13.87 -6.25 2.56
CA GLY A 44 -14.37 -7.05 1.44
C GLY A 44 -14.73 -6.22 0.21
N ASP A 45 -14.13 -5.04 0.01
CA ASP A 45 -14.37 -4.17 -1.13
C ASP A 45 -13.34 -4.34 -2.27
N CYS A 46 -12.51 -5.39 -2.17
CA CYS A 46 -11.47 -5.77 -3.11
C CYS A 46 -10.36 -4.74 -3.24
N LYS A 47 -10.11 -3.96 -2.19
CA LYS A 47 -8.93 -3.09 -2.09
C LYS A 47 -8.17 -3.42 -0.83
N SER A 48 -6.85 -3.38 -0.93
CA SER A 48 -5.98 -3.45 0.22
C SER A 48 -6.25 -2.25 1.12
N ASP A 49 -6.43 -2.49 2.41
CA ASP A 49 -6.51 -1.47 3.44
C ASP A 49 -5.19 -1.41 4.23
N ILE A 50 -5.10 -0.46 5.16
CA ILE A 50 -3.89 -0.29 5.98
C ILE A 50 -4.21 -0.48 7.45
N VAL A 51 -3.53 -1.44 8.08
CA VAL A 51 -3.49 -1.58 9.54
C VAL A 51 -2.25 -0.87 10.10
N TRP A 52 -2.48 0.06 11.02
CA TRP A 52 -1.43 0.76 11.75
C TRP A 52 -1.40 0.33 13.21
N ARG A 53 -0.19 0.21 13.73
CA ARG A 53 0.07 0.00 15.16
C ARG A 53 1.01 1.08 15.67
N ASN A 54 0.62 1.78 16.73
CA ASN A 54 1.54 2.62 17.48
C ASN A 54 2.36 1.73 18.43
N ALA A 55 3.66 1.63 18.18
CA ALA A 55 4.56 0.78 18.95
C ALA A 55 4.85 1.28 20.38
N ALA A 56 4.53 2.54 20.70
CA ALA A 56 4.71 3.09 22.04
C ALA A 56 3.46 2.91 22.90
N THR A 57 2.27 3.15 22.33
CA THR A 57 1.00 3.10 23.06
C THR A 57 0.25 1.77 22.90
N GLY A 58 0.58 1.00 21.86
CA GLY A 58 -0.12 -0.25 21.52
C GLY A 58 -1.47 -0.03 20.84
N GLN A 59 -1.84 1.20 20.51
CA GLN A 59 -3.09 1.51 19.81
C GLN A 59 -3.03 1.03 18.36
N ASN A 60 -4.09 0.39 17.90
CA ASN A 60 -4.21 -0.11 16.53
C ASN A 60 -5.35 0.57 15.79
N TYR A 61 -5.10 0.90 14.53
CA TYR A 61 -6.02 1.61 13.64
C TYR A 61 -6.11 0.91 12.29
N LEU A 62 -7.27 1.00 11.66
CA LEU A 62 -7.54 0.51 10.32
C LEU A 62 -7.98 1.68 9.43
N TYR A 63 -7.33 1.82 8.28
CA TYR A 63 -7.65 2.82 7.27
C TYR A 63 -8.16 2.10 6.04
N PHE A 64 -9.45 2.27 5.76
CA PHE A 64 -10.03 1.78 4.52
C PHE A 64 -9.54 2.61 3.33
N MET A 65 -9.16 1.99 2.23
CA MET A 65 -8.48 2.69 1.13
C MET A 65 -9.32 2.73 -0.16
N ASN A 66 -9.08 3.76 -0.97
CA ASN A 66 -9.54 3.87 -2.35
C ASN A 66 -8.55 4.74 -3.13
N GLY A 67 -7.50 4.10 -3.62
CA GLY A 67 -6.29 4.73 -4.11
C GLY A 67 -5.67 5.65 -3.06
N THR A 68 -5.36 6.89 -3.44
CA THR A 68 -4.77 7.88 -2.54
C THR A 68 -5.73 8.44 -1.48
N THR A 69 -6.97 7.93 -1.42
CA THR A 69 -7.99 8.38 -0.48
C THR A 69 -8.21 7.37 0.63
N ILE A 70 -8.09 7.80 1.89
CA ILE A 70 -8.56 7.03 3.04
C ILE A 70 -10.09 7.23 3.14
N LEU A 71 -10.87 6.17 3.14
CA LEU A 71 -12.33 6.22 3.29
C LEU A 71 -12.72 6.40 4.77
N GLY A 72 -13.76 7.20 5.02
CA GLY A 72 -14.27 7.43 6.36
C GLY A 72 -13.28 8.11 7.32
N ALA A 73 -13.54 7.98 8.63
CA ALA A 73 -12.59 8.36 9.69
C ALA A 73 -11.70 7.16 10.05
N GLU A 74 -10.60 7.42 10.75
CA GLU A 74 -9.72 6.34 11.25
C GLU A 74 -10.51 5.33 12.09
N GLY A 75 -10.38 4.06 11.74
CA GLY A 75 -11.02 2.98 12.46
C GLY A 75 -10.17 2.51 13.63
N TYR A 76 -10.40 3.02 14.84
CA TYR A 76 -9.78 2.43 16.03
C TYR A 76 -10.24 0.97 16.20
N ILE A 77 -9.28 0.04 16.30
CA ILE A 77 -9.54 -1.39 16.52
C ILE A 77 -9.54 -1.68 18.02
N ARG A 78 -8.35 -1.71 18.62
CA ARG A 78 -8.10 -2.07 20.02
C ARG A 78 -6.71 -1.61 20.43
N THR A 79 -6.52 -1.32 21.72
CA THR A 79 -5.19 -1.10 22.30
C THR A 79 -4.67 -2.41 22.86
N VAL A 80 -3.49 -2.83 22.40
CA VAL A 80 -2.73 -3.98 22.93
C VAL A 80 -1.54 -3.43 23.70
N ALA A 81 -1.73 -3.23 25.01
CA ALA A 81 -0.80 -2.46 25.85
C ALA A 81 0.54 -3.19 26.11
N ASP A 82 0.55 -4.52 26.07
CA ASP A 82 1.80 -5.29 26.16
C ASP A 82 2.55 -5.20 24.82
N GLN A 83 3.70 -4.52 24.85
CA GLN A 83 4.52 -4.27 23.67
C GLN A 83 5.26 -5.50 23.16
N ASN A 84 5.24 -6.62 23.87
CA ASN A 84 5.77 -7.88 23.34
C ASN A 84 4.85 -8.46 22.25
N TRP A 85 3.57 -8.09 22.23
CA TRP A 85 2.68 -8.48 21.14
C TRP A 85 2.97 -7.67 19.89
N GLN A 86 3.24 -8.35 18.79
CA GLN A 86 3.54 -7.77 17.49
C GLN A 86 2.61 -8.35 16.44
N VAL A 87 2.19 -7.53 15.48
CA VAL A 87 1.55 -8.02 14.25
C VAL A 87 2.64 -8.67 13.41
N VAL A 88 2.48 -9.95 13.11
CA VAL A 88 3.46 -10.74 12.34
C VAL A 88 2.91 -11.26 11.03
N GLY A 89 1.62 -11.00 10.74
CA GLY A 89 1.03 -11.31 9.46
C GLY A 89 -0.40 -10.79 9.35
N VAL A 90 -0.85 -10.66 8.11
CA VAL A 90 -2.22 -10.30 7.74
C VAL A 90 -2.64 -11.26 6.63
N GLY A 91 -3.84 -11.81 6.73
CA GLY A 91 -4.38 -12.79 5.77
C GLY A 91 -5.75 -13.28 6.22
N ASP A 92 -6.58 -13.77 5.31
CA ASP A 92 -7.90 -14.30 5.63
C ASP A 92 -7.77 -15.70 6.25
N PHE A 93 -7.79 -15.81 7.58
CA PHE A 93 -7.59 -17.08 8.27
C PHE A 93 -8.88 -17.88 8.40
N ASP A 94 -10.05 -17.23 8.34
CA ASP A 94 -11.37 -17.87 8.50
C ASP A 94 -12.14 -18.12 7.20
N GLY A 95 -11.65 -17.60 6.07
CA GLY A 95 -12.15 -17.82 4.71
C GLY A 95 -13.40 -17.02 4.38
N ASP A 96 -13.63 -15.89 5.04
CA ASP A 96 -14.82 -15.05 4.82
C ASP A 96 -14.63 -13.94 3.77
N GLY A 97 -13.44 -13.89 3.15
CA GLY A 97 -13.05 -12.91 2.15
C GLY A 97 -12.49 -11.62 2.73
N LYS A 98 -12.26 -11.53 4.05
CA LYS A 98 -11.66 -10.37 4.71
C LYS A 98 -10.36 -10.76 5.40
N ALA A 99 -9.42 -9.84 5.41
CA ALA A 99 -8.14 -10.01 6.04
C ALA A 99 -8.27 -9.98 7.57
N ASP A 100 -7.58 -10.91 8.21
CA ASP A 100 -7.45 -11.02 9.66
C ASP A 100 -6.03 -10.68 10.10
N ILE A 101 -5.80 -10.53 11.42
CA ILE A 101 -4.49 -10.14 11.97
C ILE A 101 -3.90 -11.25 12.82
N LEU A 102 -2.71 -11.74 12.42
CA LEU A 102 -1.91 -12.66 13.22
C LEU A 102 -0.98 -11.87 14.15
N TRP A 103 -1.17 -12.11 15.44
CA TRP A 103 -0.37 -11.58 16.52
C TRP A 103 0.55 -12.63 17.10
N ARG A 104 1.76 -12.21 17.46
CA ARG A 104 2.71 -13.04 18.21
C ARG A 104 3.35 -12.26 19.34
N ASN A 105 3.43 -12.88 20.51
CA ASN A 105 4.17 -12.36 21.63
C ASN A 105 5.65 -12.75 21.51
N SER A 106 6.53 -11.77 21.34
CA SER A 106 7.97 -12.00 21.15
C SER A 106 8.68 -12.56 22.38
N ALA A 107 8.09 -12.42 23.58
CA ALA A 107 8.66 -12.90 24.83
C ALA A 107 8.19 -14.32 25.18
N THR A 108 6.90 -14.62 25.02
CA THR A 108 6.31 -15.92 25.41
C THR A 108 6.18 -16.90 24.26
N GLY A 109 6.19 -16.43 23.01
CA GLY A 109 5.93 -17.24 21.82
C GLY A 109 4.46 -17.60 21.63
N GLU A 110 3.56 -17.00 22.40
CA GLU A 110 2.11 -17.12 22.22
C GLU A 110 1.68 -16.48 20.89
N ASN A 111 0.69 -17.09 20.24
CA ASN A 111 0.16 -16.64 18.96
C ASN A 111 -1.36 -16.48 19.08
N TYR A 112 -1.91 -15.42 18.48
CA TYR A 112 -3.31 -15.07 18.58
C TYR A 112 -3.80 -14.49 17.26
N ILE A 113 -5.02 -14.82 16.84
CA ILE A 113 -5.60 -14.28 15.60
C ILE A 113 -6.80 -13.41 15.96
N TYR A 114 -6.79 -12.16 15.45
CA TYR A 114 -7.98 -11.32 15.44
C TYR A 114 -8.69 -11.58 14.13
N PHE A 115 -9.84 -12.27 14.19
CA PHE A 115 -10.72 -12.32 13.03
C PHE A 115 -11.42 -10.98 12.89
N MET A 116 -11.36 -10.37 11.71
CA MET A 116 -11.80 -8.99 11.50
C MET A 116 -13.07 -8.94 10.63
N ASP A 117 -13.87 -7.91 10.86
CA ASP A 117 -14.95 -7.48 9.97
C ASP A 117 -14.91 -5.95 9.92
N GLY A 118 -14.12 -5.43 8.99
CA GLY A 118 -13.69 -4.04 9.00
C GLY A 118 -12.96 -3.71 10.30
N THR A 119 -13.44 -2.70 11.02
CA THR A 119 -12.83 -2.26 12.29
C THR A 119 -13.25 -3.13 13.49
N ALA A 120 -14.22 -4.02 13.31
CA ALA A 120 -14.72 -4.88 14.37
C ALA A 120 -13.87 -6.15 14.47
N ILE A 121 -13.54 -6.55 15.69
CA ILE A 121 -12.96 -7.86 15.96
C ILE A 121 -14.11 -8.83 16.25
N LYS A 122 -14.19 -9.91 15.49
CA LYS A 122 -15.22 -10.95 15.68
C LYS A 122 -15.02 -11.63 17.04
N PRO A 123 -16.09 -12.03 17.74
CA PRO A 123 -16.00 -12.71 19.04
C PRO A 123 -15.37 -14.11 18.97
N THR A 124 -15.14 -14.64 17.76
CA THR A 124 -14.50 -15.92 17.50
C THR A 124 -12.97 -15.82 17.44
N GLU A 125 -12.38 -14.65 17.71
CA GLU A 125 -10.93 -14.49 17.86
C GLU A 125 -10.32 -15.41 18.94
N GLY A 126 -9.03 -15.71 18.86
CA GLY A 126 -8.43 -16.62 19.86
C GLY A 126 -6.97 -16.97 19.68
N PHE A 127 -6.47 -17.73 20.66
CA PHE A 127 -5.12 -18.29 20.65
C PHE A 127 -5.01 -19.47 19.68
N ILE A 128 -3.87 -19.55 19.00
CA ILE A 128 -3.41 -20.76 18.32
C ILE A 128 -2.21 -21.35 19.08
N ARG A 129 -1.61 -22.42 18.56
CA ARG A 129 -0.50 -23.11 19.23
C ARG A 129 0.65 -22.15 19.59
N THR A 130 1.03 -22.12 20.87
CA THR A 130 2.22 -21.42 21.36
C THR A 130 3.48 -22.07 20.81
N VAL A 131 4.39 -21.26 20.25
CA VAL A 131 5.72 -21.67 19.79
C VAL A 131 6.76 -20.99 20.68
N ALA A 132 7.06 -21.63 21.81
CA ALA A 132 7.83 -21.05 22.90
C ALA A 132 9.33 -20.82 22.58
N ASP A 133 9.90 -21.57 21.63
CA ASP A 133 11.25 -21.31 21.15
C ASP A 133 11.26 -20.06 20.27
N GLN A 134 11.86 -18.99 20.80
CA GLN A 134 11.96 -17.68 20.14
C GLN A 134 12.81 -17.69 18.87
N ASN A 135 13.59 -18.76 18.60
CA ASN A 135 14.31 -18.86 17.33
C ASN A 135 13.36 -19.11 16.16
N TRP A 136 12.20 -19.72 16.39
CA TRP A 136 11.14 -19.80 15.39
C TRP A 136 10.55 -18.42 15.16
N GLN A 137 10.38 -18.03 13.90
CA GLN A 137 9.80 -16.77 13.46
C GLN A 137 8.78 -17.06 12.37
N VAL A 138 7.71 -16.25 12.32
CA VAL A 138 6.81 -16.25 11.17
C VAL A 138 7.58 -15.62 10.02
N ALA A 139 7.81 -16.42 8.97
CA ALA A 139 8.55 -16.01 7.78
C ALA A 139 7.61 -15.57 6.64
N GLY A 140 6.34 -15.94 6.70
CA GLY A 140 5.33 -15.51 5.75
C GLY A 140 3.93 -15.97 6.15
N VAL A 141 2.93 -15.26 5.63
CA VAL A 141 1.51 -15.60 5.72
C VAL A 141 0.92 -15.52 4.31
N GLY A 142 0.13 -16.52 3.93
CA GLY A 142 -0.50 -16.64 2.61
C GLY A 142 -1.14 -18.01 2.46
N ASP A 143 -2.00 -18.22 1.47
CA ASP A 143 -2.64 -19.52 1.22
C ASP A 143 -1.64 -20.47 0.54
N PHE A 144 -0.98 -21.34 1.28
CA PHE A 144 0.07 -22.22 0.73
C PHE A 144 -0.51 -23.52 0.16
N ASP A 145 -1.73 -23.91 0.54
CA ASP A 145 -2.38 -25.15 0.08
C ASP A 145 -3.56 -24.97 -0.88
N GLY A 146 -3.95 -23.73 -1.16
CA GLY A 146 -4.92 -23.33 -2.18
C GLY A 146 -6.37 -23.52 -1.73
N ASP A 147 -6.63 -23.51 -0.43
CA ASP A 147 -7.98 -23.72 0.12
C ASP A 147 -8.77 -22.42 0.37
N GLY A 148 -8.19 -21.27 0.01
CA GLY A 148 -8.74 -19.94 0.18
C GLY A 148 -8.53 -19.37 1.58
N LYS A 149 -7.69 -19.97 2.43
CA LYS A 149 -7.34 -19.44 3.75
C LYS A 149 -5.84 -19.23 3.89
N ALA A 150 -5.47 -18.22 4.66
CA ALA A 150 -4.09 -17.92 4.96
C ALA A 150 -3.49 -18.96 5.90
N ASP A 151 -2.33 -19.47 5.53
CA ASP A 151 -1.49 -20.37 6.31
C ASP A 151 -0.27 -19.62 6.89
N ILE A 152 0.51 -20.29 7.73
CA ILE A 152 1.68 -19.70 8.40
C ILE A 152 2.95 -20.48 8.08
N LEU A 153 3.90 -19.81 7.40
CA LEU A 153 5.24 -20.32 7.19
C LEU A 153 6.14 -19.93 8.38
N TRP A 154 6.71 -20.92 9.03
CA TRP A 154 7.65 -20.78 10.14
C TRP A 154 9.08 -21.07 9.70
N ARG A 155 10.02 -20.27 10.20
CA ARG A 155 11.46 -20.50 10.04
C ARG A 155 12.17 -20.41 11.38
N ASN A 156 12.98 -21.41 11.71
CA ASN A 156 13.90 -21.34 12.84
C ASN A 156 15.19 -20.66 12.41
N SER A 157 15.46 -19.48 12.95
CA SER A 157 16.64 -18.67 12.64
C SER A 157 17.97 -19.28 13.11
N ALA A 158 17.95 -20.18 14.09
CA ALA A 158 19.15 -20.82 14.63
C ALA A 158 19.49 -22.12 13.89
N THR A 159 18.50 -22.95 13.56
CA THR A 159 18.71 -24.25 12.91
C THR A 159 18.50 -24.23 11.40
N GLY A 160 17.83 -23.20 10.88
CA GLY A 160 17.44 -23.10 9.47
C GLY A 160 16.26 -23.98 9.08
N GLN A 161 15.61 -24.67 10.05
CA GLN A 161 14.42 -25.49 9.80
C GLN A 161 13.24 -24.63 9.37
N ASN A 162 12.43 -25.13 8.44
CA ASN A 162 11.19 -24.49 8.00
C ASN A 162 10.02 -25.45 8.17
N TYR A 163 8.89 -24.90 8.61
CA TYR A 163 7.66 -25.64 8.91
C TYR A 163 6.47 -24.85 8.39
N LEU A 164 5.46 -25.52 7.86
CA LEU A 164 4.24 -24.88 7.42
C LEU A 164 3.09 -25.33 8.32
N TYR A 165 2.30 -24.36 8.78
CA TYR A 165 1.01 -24.61 9.43
C TYR A 165 -0.10 -24.21 8.47
N PRO A 166 -0.69 -25.17 7.74
CA PRO A 166 -1.93 -24.92 7.07
C PRO A 166 -3.05 -24.68 8.09
N MET A 167 -3.88 -23.66 7.89
CA MET A 167 -4.82 -23.15 8.88
C MET A 167 -6.28 -23.34 8.46
N ASN A 168 -7.17 -23.39 9.43
CA ASN A 168 -8.62 -23.30 9.22
C ASN A 168 -9.23 -22.57 10.42
N GLY A 169 -9.29 -21.24 10.33
CA GLY A 169 -9.52 -20.37 11.47
C GLY A 169 -8.41 -20.54 12.52
N LEU A 170 -8.80 -20.82 13.77
CA LEU A 170 -7.85 -21.03 14.87
C LEU A 170 -7.20 -22.42 14.87
N ALA A 171 -7.68 -23.34 14.02
CA ALA A 171 -7.18 -24.71 13.98
C ALA A 171 -6.00 -24.84 13.00
N ILE A 172 -4.91 -25.45 13.46
CA ILE A 172 -3.84 -25.94 12.58
C ILE A 172 -4.33 -27.27 11.99
N LYS A 173 -4.33 -27.40 10.67
CA LYS A 173 -4.74 -28.60 9.95
C LYS A 173 -3.75 -29.73 10.24
N GLY A 174 -4.23 -30.97 10.25
CA GLY A 174 -3.39 -32.17 10.43
C GLY A 174 -2.40 -32.41 9.28
N THR A 175 -2.49 -31.64 8.21
CA THR A 175 -1.53 -31.59 7.09
C THR A 175 -0.32 -30.71 7.36
N GLU A 176 -0.19 -30.10 8.55
CA GLU A 176 1.02 -29.39 8.97
C GLU A 176 2.27 -30.24 8.83
N GLY A 177 3.41 -29.60 8.55
CA GLY A 177 4.61 -30.37 8.25
C GLY A 177 5.89 -29.58 8.12
N TYR A 178 6.98 -30.29 8.40
CA TYR A 178 8.33 -29.85 8.12
C TYR A 178 8.53 -29.79 6.60
N LEU A 179 9.01 -28.65 6.13
CA LEU A 179 9.33 -28.45 4.72
C LEU A 179 10.75 -28.92 4.43
N ARG A 180 11.74 -28.19 4.95
CA ARG A 180 13.16 -28.41 4.71
C ARG A 180 14.02 -27.58 5.67
N THR A 181 15.22 -28.05 5.98
CA THR A 181 16.28 -27.27 6.62
C THR A 181 17.13 -26.57 5.57
N VAL A 182 17.20 -25.24 5.65
CA VAL A 182 18.14 -24.40 4.94
C VAL A 182 19.14 -23.88 5.96
N ALA A 183 20.22 -24.64 6.16
CA ALA A 183 21.13 -24.52 7.31
C ALA A 183 22.07 -23.31 7.24
N ASP A 184 22.37 -22.79 6.05
CA ASP A 184 23.16 -21.57 5.91
C ASP A 184 22.32 -20.37 6.38
N PRO A 185 22.74 -19.66 7.45
CA PRO A 185 21.98 -18.56 8.03
C PRO A 185 21.91 -17.33 7.13
N HIS A 186 22.70 -17.24 6.07
CA HIS A 186 22.60 -16.13 5.12
C HIS A 186 21.38 -16.25 4.22
N TRP A 187 20.85 -17.46 4.02
CA TRP A 187 19.59 -17.66 3.33
C TRP A 187 18.41 -17.26 4.22
N GLN A 188 17.70 -16.23 3.79
CA GLN A 188 16.52 -15.68 4.45
C GLN A 188 15.32 -15.74 3.50
N VAL A 189 14.12 -15.90 4.07
CA VAL A 189 12.88 -15.69 3.31
C VAL A 189 12.77 -14.19 3.05
N ALA A 190 12.81 -13.80 1.78
CA ALA A 190 12.74 -12.42 1.35
C ALA A 190 11.29 -11.97 1.11
N GLY A 191 10.38 -12.92 0.87
CA GLY A 191 8.95 -12.67 0.73
C GLY A 191 8.22 -13.93 0.30
N VAL A 192 6.89 -13.86 0.31
CA VAL A 192 5.98 -14.94 -0.09
C VAL A 192 4.89 -14.37 -1.01
N GLY A 193 4.41 -15.17 -1.96
CA GLY A 193 3.39 -14.80 -2.94
C GLY A 193 3.28 -15.87 -4.02
N ASP A 194 2.17 -15.95 -4.75
CA ASP A 194 1.96 -16.94 -5.83
C ASP A 194 2.77 -16.57 -7.08
N PHE A 195 3.97 -17.12 -7.26
CA PHE A 195 4.85 -16.71 -8.36
C PHE A 195 4.48 -17.38 -9.68
N ASP A 196 3.78 -18.53 -9.67
CA ASP A 196 3.44 -19.29 -10.89
C ASP A 196 1.96 -19.24 -11.31
N GLY A 197 1.10 -18.67 -10.48
CA GLY A 197 -0.30 -18.40 -10.75
C GLY A 197 -1.21 -19.61 -10.53
N ASP A 198 -0.77 -20.57 -9.72
CA ASP A 198 -1.51 -21.80 -9.43
C ASP A 198 -2.51 -21.68 -8.25
N GLY A 199 -2.60 -20.48 -7.67
CA GLY A 199 -3.43 -20.15 -6.51
C GLY A 199 -2.79 -20.49 -5.16
N LYS A 200 -1.52 -20.90 -5.12
CA LYS A 200 -0.79 -21.20 -3.88
C LYS A 200 0.37 -20.24 -3.69
N THR A 201 0.60 -19.91 -2.43
CA THR A 201 1.67 -19.02 -2.01
C THR A 201 3.01 -19.73 -2.08
N ASP A 202 3.96 -19.13 -2.77
CA ASP A 202 5.33 -19.62 -2.92
C ASP A 202 6.31 -18.86 -2.01
N VAL A 203 7.57 -19.29 -1.98
CA VAL A 203 8.60 -18.69 -1.12
C VAL A 203 9.79 -18.19 -1.93
N LEU A 204 10.05 -16.88 -1.85
CA LEU A 204 11.28 -16.26 -2.35
C LEU A 204 12.34 -16.24 -1.26
N TRP A 205 13.49 -16.82 -1.56
CA TRP A 205 14.69 -16.83 -0.75
C TRP A 205 15.74 -15.88 -1.30
N ARG A 206 16.48 -15.24 -0.40
CA ARG A 206 17.66 -14.45 -0.73
C ARG A 206 18.81 -14.80 0.20
N ASN A 207 19.99 -14.99 -0.36
CA ASN A 207 21.21 -15.09 0.41
C ASN A 207 21.77 -13.68 0.66
N SER A 208 21.80 -13.26 1.92
CA SER A 208 22.25 -11.92 2.32
C SER A 208 23.76 -11.68 2.10
N SER A 209 24.56 -12.74 1.93
CA SER A 209 26.00 -12.64 1.71
C SER A 209 26.41 -12.70 0.24
N THR A 210 25.79 -13.58 -0.55
CA THR A 210 26.14 -13.78 -1.97
C THR A 210 25.23 -12.99 -2.92
N GLY A 211 24.04 -12.59 -2.44
CA GLY A 211 23.02 -11.95 -3.28
C GLY A 211 22.29 -12.92 -4.20
N GLU A 212 22.50 -14.23 -4.04
CA GLU A 212 21.76 -15.28 -4.75
C GLU A 212 20.29 -15.26 -4.34
N ASN A 213 19.42 -15.60 -5.29
CA ASN A 213 17.98 -15.62 -5.10
C ASN A 213 17.43 -16.98 -5.56
N TYR A 214 16.46 -17.52 -4.84
CA TYR A 214 15.92 -18.85 -5.10
C TYR A 214 14.41 -18.88 -4.80
N ILE A 215 13.60 -19.52 -5.63
CA ILE A 215 12.17 -19.70 -5.36
C ILE A 215 11.88 -21.16 -5.04
N TYR A 216 11.03 -21.38 -4.05
CA TYR A 216 10.29 -22.63 -3.89
C TYR A 216 8.86 -22.41 -4.35
N LEU A 217 8.44 -23.15 -5.38
CA LEU A 217 7.04 -23.26 -5.78
C LEU A 217 6.38 -24.31 -4.89
N MET A 218 5.32 -23.95 -4.20
CA MET A 218 4.76 -24.71 -3.09
C MET A 218 3.45 -25.40 -3.46
N ASN A 219 3.15 -26.51 -2.77
CA ASN A 219 1.84 -27.15 -2.80
C ASN A 219 1.54 -27.72 -1.42
N GLY A 220 0.99 -26.88 -0.56
CA GLY A 220 0.91 -27.11 0.88
C GLY A 220 2.30 -27.38 1.46
N THR A 221 2.45 -28.50 2.16
CA THR A 221 3.72 -28.88 2.79
C THR A 221 4.76 -29.46 1.82
N ALA A 222 4.47 -29.55 0.52
CA ALA A 222 5.41 -30.01 -0.49
C ALA A 222 6.04 -28.85 -1.27
N ILE A 223 7.32 -28.99 -1.61
CA ILE A 223 7.98 -28.13 -2.60
C ILE A 223 7.76 -28.78 -3.97
N ALA A 224 6.82 -28.24 -4.75
CA ALA A 224 6.45 -28.76 -6.07
C ALA A 224 7.49 -28.43 -7.14
N GLY A 225 8.15 -27.28 -7.02
CA GLY A 225 9.18 -26.80 -7.92
C GLY A 225 10.18 -25.89 -7.21
N ALA A 226 11.36 -25.72 -7.78
CA ALA A 226 12.43 -24.99 -7.13
C ALA A 226 13.50 -24.54 -8.14
N GLY A 227 14.02 -23.31 -8.01
CA GLY A 227 15.07 -22.82 -8.90
C GLY A 227 15.71 -21.50 -8.52
N TYR A 228 16.92 -21.28 -9.04
CA TYR A 228 17.64 -20.01 -8.90
C TYR A 228 17.04 -18.95 -9.82
N LEU A 229 16.95 -17.74 -9.30
CA LEU A 229 16.77 -16.53 -10.10
C LEU A 229 18.13 -15.84 -10.34
N ARG A 230 18.11 -14.73 -11.06
CA ARG A 230 19.29 -13.88 -11.25
C ARG A 230 19.88 -13.44 -9.91
N THR A 231 21.18 -13.66 -9.72
CA THR A 231 21.95 -13.16 -8.58
C THR A 231 22.03 -11.63 -8.63
N VAL A 232 21.71 -10.98 -7.52
CA VAL A 232 21.87 -9.53 -7.31
C VAL A 232 22.97 -9.33 -6.29
N ALA A 233 24.21 -9.26 -6.78
CA ALA A 233 25.43 -9.31 -5.97
C ALA A 233 25.67 -8.08 -5.10
N ASP A 234 25.13 -6.91 -5.48
CA ASP A 234 25.16 -5.73 -4.62
C ASP A 234 24.16 -5.92 -3.47
N GLN A 235 24.69 -6.09 -2.26
CA GLN A 235 23.92 -6.29 -1.04
C GLN A 235 23.12 -5.05 -0.61
N SER A 236 23.37 -3.88 -1.18
CA SER A 236 22.51 -2.71 -0.96
C SER A 236 21.11 -2.92 -1.53
N TRP A 237 20.96 -3.75 -2.56
CA TRP A 237 19.68 -4.16 -3.10
C TRP A 237 19.00 -5.21 -2.21
N GLN A 238 17.81 -4.86 -1.74
CA GLN A 238 16.96 -5.67 -0.90
C GLN A 238 15.60 -5.84 -1.56
N VAL A 239 14.95 -6.98 -1.33
CA VAL A 239 13.54 -7.16 -1.66
C VAL A 239 12.75 -6.26 -0.71
N ALA A 240 11.97 -5.34 -1.27
CA ALA A 240 11.18 -4.38 -0.53
C ALA A 240 9.69 -4.77 -0.46
N GLY A 241 9.24 -5.68 -1.31
CA GLY A 241 7.89 -6.23 -1.26
C GLY A 241 7.60 -7.19 -2.41
N ILE A 242 6.52 -7.94 -2.25
CA ILE A 242 5.99 -8.92 -3.19
C ILE A 242 4.53 -8.58 -3.49
N GLY A 243 4.12 -8.63 -4.75
CA GLY A 243 2.74 -8.37 -5.19
C GLY A 243 2.63 -8.36 -6.71
N ASP A 244 1.45 -8.60 -7.27
CA ASP A 244 1.22 -8.65 -8.72
C ASP A 244 1.19 -7.23 -9.31
N PHE A 245 2.34 -6.68 -9.72
CA PHE A 245 2.40 -5.30 -10.20
C PHE A 245 1.82 -5.16 -11.62
N ASP A 246 1.82 -6.21 -12.44
CA ASP A 246 1.37 -6.15 -13.83
C ASP A 246 0.00 -6.79 -14.14
N GLY A 247 -0.66 -7.37 -13.13
CA GLY A 247 -2.05 -7.81 -13.14
C GLY A 247 -2.25 -9.15 -13.83
N ASP A 248 -1.21 -9.96 -13.96
CA ASP A 248 -1.25 -11.25 -14.67
C ASP A 248 -1.63 -12.44 -13.77
N GLY A 249 -1.94 -12.16 -12.50
CA GLY A 249 -2.30 -13.14 -11.48
C GLY A 249 -1.10 -13.79 -10.79
N LYS A 250 0.13 -13.29 -11.01
CA LYS A 250 1.35 -13.79 -10.36
C LYS A 250 2.03 -12.68 -9.58
N ALA A 251 2.58 -13.07 -8.44
CA ALA A 251 3.36 -12.19 -7.60
C ALA A 251 4.66 -11.78 -8.30
N ASP A 252 4.97 -10.49 -8.25
CA ASP A 252 6.20 -9.92 -8.75
C ASP A 252 7.10 -9.47 -7.58
N VAL A 253 8.35 -9.08 -7.87
CA VAL A 253 9.32 -8.67 -6.84
C VAL A 253 9.70 -7.20 -6.98
N LEU A 254 9.41 -6.40 -5.95
CA LEU A 254 9.94 -5.04 -5.81
C LEU A 254 11.31 -5.07 -5.12
N TRP A 255 12.30 -4.50 -5.77
CA TRP A 255 13.64 -4.28 -5.24
C TRP A 255 13.86 -2.82 -4.90
N ARG A 256 14.59 -2.58 -3.81
CA ARG A 256 15.05 -1.24 -3.41
C ARG A 256 16.52 -1.28 -3.02
N ASN A 257 17.29 -0.34 -3.57
CA ASN A 257 18.65 -0.11 -3.13
C ASN A 257 18.64 0.79 -1.89
N SER A 258 19.07 0.23 -0.76
CA SER A 258 19.11 0.93 0.53
C SER A 258 20.11 2.09 0.59
N SER A 259 21.10 2.12 -0.32
CA SER A 259 22.15 3.13 -0.38
C SER A 259 21.83 4.25 -1.39
N THR A 260 21.28 3.94 -2.55
CA THR A 260 20.98 4.93 -3.61
C THR A 260 19.52 5.37 -3.64
N GLY A 261 18.62 4.59 -3.05
CA GLY A 261 17.17 4.80 -3.13
C GLY A 261 16.55 4.41 -4.47
N GLU A 262 17.33 3.79 -5.37
CA GLU A 262 16.84 3.25 -6.63
C GLU A 262 15.86 2.10 -6.37
N ASN A 263 14.88 1.96 -7.26
CA ASN A 263 13.83 0.96 -7.15
C ASN A 263 13.69 0.23 -8.50
N TYR A 264 13.46 -1.08 -8.46
CA TYR A 264 13.38 -1.93 -9.65
C TYR A 264 12.34 -3.02 -9.44
N ILE A 265 11.52 -3.32 -10.45
CA ILE A 265 10.52 -4.40 -10.36
C ILE A 265 10.94 -5.55 -11.28
N TYR A 266 10.88 -6.77 -10.76
CA TYR A 266 10.94 -8.02 -11.53
C TYR A 266 9.53 -8.56 -11.66
N PRO A 267 8.85 -8.35 -12.80
CA PRO A 267 7.66 -9.11 -13.09
C PRO A 267 8.01 -10.59 -13.30
N MET A 268 7.23 -11.51 -12.76
CA MET A 268 7.58 -12.93 -12.65
C MET A 268 6.63 -13.83 -13.44
N ASN A 269 7.12 -15.01 -13.81
CA ASN A 269 6.32 -16.12 -14.32
C ASN A 269 6.94 -17.44 -13.84
N GLY A 270 6.55 -17.84 -12.63
CA GLY A 270 7.19 -18.88 -11.85
C GLY A 270 8.66 -18.57 -11.59
N LEU A 271 9.54 -19.41 -12.14
CA LEU A 271 11.00 -19.27 -11.98
C LEU A 271 11.64 -18.32 -13.02
N VAL A 272 10.85 -17.59 -13.80
CA VAL A 272 11.33 -16.73 -14.88
C VAL A 272 11.05 -15.26 -14.57
N ILE A 273 12.07 -14.41 -14.65
CA ILE A 273 11.91 -12.95 -14.66
C ILE A 273 11.50 -12.52 -16.08
N LYS A 274 10.37 -11.83 -16.20
CA LYS A 274 9.83 -11.34 -17.48
C LYS A 274 10.71 -10.20 -18.02
N ALA A 275 10.76 -10.08 -19.34
CA ALA A 275 11.52 -9.04 -20.04
C ALA A 275 10.95 -7.61 -19.82
N THR A 276 9.77 -7.50 -19.20
CA THR A 276 9.12 -6.24 -18.81
C THR A 276 9.68 -5.64 -17.52
N GLU A 277 10.68 -6.29 -16.93
CA GLU A 277 11.41 -5.77 -15.77
C GLU A 277 12.05 -4.40 -16.01
N GLY A 278 12.19 -3.59 -14.95
CA GLY A 278 12.69 -2.24 -15.13
C GLY A 278 12.80 -1.40 -13.86
N PHE A 279 13.56 -0.31 -13.98
CA PHE A 279 13.64 0.73 -12.96
C PHE A 279 12.33 1.49 -12.88
N ILE A 280 11.90 1.79 -11.66
CA ILE A 280 10.88 2.79 -11.38
C ILE A 280 11.55 4.03 -10.78
N ARG A 281 10.76 5.06 -10.44
CA ARG A 281 11.30 6.32 -9.90
C ARG A 281 12.20 6.06 -8.68
N THR A 282 13.41 6.62 -8.72
CA THR A 282 14.34 6.66 -7.59
C THR A 282 13.78 7.54 -6.48
N VAL A 283 13.74 7.01 -5.26
CA VAL A 283 13.40 7.75 -4.04
C VAL A 283 14.66 7.87 -3.21
N ALA A 284 15.47 8.90 -3.54
CA ALA A 284 16.82 9.10 -3.01
C ALA A 284 16.88 9.40 -1.50
N ASP A 285 15.80 9.97 -0.95
CA ASP A 285 15.68 10.15 0.50
C ASP A 285 15.42 8.79 1.17
N GLN A 286 16.44 8.27 1.84
CA GLN A 286 16.43 6.96 2.50
C GLN A 286 15.50 6.89 3.71
N THR A 287 14.96 8.02 4.21
CA THR A 287 13.94 8.02 5.26
C THR A 287 12.59 7.54 4.75
N TRP A 288 12.35 7.60 3.43
CA TRP A 288 11.22 6.93 2.81
C TRP A 288 11.47 5.43 2.68
N LYS A 289 10.59 4.64 3.31
CA LYS A 289 10.56 3.18 3.29
C LYS A 289 9.29 2.70 2.61
N VAL A 290 9.36 1.55 1.95
CA VAL A 290 8.17 0.82 1.54
C VAL A 290 7.53 0.28 2.82
N ALA A 291 6.27 0.64 3.05
CA ALA A 291 5.50 0.28 4.24
C ALA A 291 4.47 -0.81 3.95
N GLY A 292 4.05 -0.96 2.69
CA GLY A 292 3.11 -1.98 2.26
C GLY A 292 3.07 -2.12 0.74
N ILE A 293 2.73 -3.32 0.29
CA ILE A 293 2.37 -3.64 -1.09
C ILE A 293 0.95 -4.19 -1.05
N GLY A 294 0.10 -3.74 -1.96
CA GLY A 294 -1.30 -4.16 -2.04
C GLY A 294 -2.05 -3.36 -3.10
N ASP A 295 -3.18 -3.86 -3.58
CA ASP A 295 -4.02 -3.18 -4.57
C ASP A 295 -4.89 -2.13 -3.86
N TYR A 296 -4.40 -0.91 -3.71
CA TYR A 296 -5.08 0.11 -2.91
C TYR A 296 -6.20 0.81 -3.69
N ASP A 297 -6.19 0.78 -5.03
CA ASP A 297 -7.21 1.41 -5.88
C ASP A 297 -8.19 0.45 -6.57
N GLY A 298 -7.97 -0.85 -6.46
CA GLY A 298 -8.86 -1.93 -6.90
C GLY A 298 -8.76 -2.21 -8.39
N ASP A 299 -7.63 -1.90 -9.02
CA ASP A 299 -7.42 -2.10 -10.45
C ASP A 299 -6.86 -3.51 -10.81
N GLY A 300 -6.70 -4.36 -9.80
CA GLY A 300 -6.17 -5.71 -9.90
C GLY A 300 -4.65 -5.79 -9.91
N LYS A 301 -3.94 -4.68 -9.64
CA LYS A 301 -2.48 -4.64 -9.54
C LYS A 301 -2.05 -4.14 -8.18
N ALA A 302 -0.93 -4.67 -7.70
CA ALA A 302 -0.31 -4.24 -6.48
C ALA A 302 0.30 -2.84 -6.64
N ASP A 303 0.07 -1.99 -5.66
CA ASP A 303 0.61 -0.64 -5.55
C ASP A 303 1.68 -0.58 -4.45
N ILE A 304 2.36 0.58 -4.32
CA ILE A 304 3.42 0.77 -3.32
C ILE A 304 3.03 1.87 -2.33
N LEU A 305 2.82 1.49 -1.06
CA LEU A 305 2.69 2.43 0.05
C LEU A 305 4.06 2.79 0.59
N TRP A 306 4.40 4.08 0.56
CA TRP A 306 5.59 4.65 1.15
C TRP A 306 5.28 5.33 2.48
N ARG A 307 6.17 5.17 3.46
CA ARG A 307 6.16 5.93 4.71
C ARG A 307 7.50 6.59 4.96
N ASN A 308 7.50 7.87 5.30
CA ASN A 308 8.67 8.57 5.78
C ASN A 308 8.88 8.26 7.27
N SER A 309 10.00 7.64 7.63
CA SER A 309 10.28 7.26 9.01
C SER A 309 10.61 8.44 9.93
N ALA A 310 10.95 9.61 9.39
CA ALA A 310 11.29 10.80 10.17
C ALA A 310 10.07 11.70 10.41
N THR A 311 9.18 11.82 9.42
CA THR A 311 7.99 12.67 9.52
C THR A 311 6.71 11.87 9.80
N GLY A 312 6.63 10.60 9.41
CA GLY A 312 5.39 9.84 9.43
C GLY A 312 4.48 10.11 8.23
N ASP A 313 4.92 10.92 7.26
CA ASP A 313 4.15 11.17 6.04
C ASP A 313 4.03 9.88 5.22
N ASN A 314 2.86 9.67 4.59
CA ASN A 314 2.59 8.51 3.76
C ASN A 314 2.29 8.94 2.32
N TYR A 315 2.80 8.20 1.35
CA TYR A 315 2.62 8.48 -0.07
C TYR A 315 2.34 7.19 -0.80
N LEU A 316 1.34 7.17 -1.67
CA LEU A 316 0.95 6.00 -2.44
C LEU A 316 1.39 6.15 -3.89
N TYR A 317 2.03 5.11 -4.44
CA TYR A 317 2.28 4.95 -5.86
C TYR A 317 1.31 3.89 -6.39
N PRO A 318 0.20 4.27 -7.04
CA PRO A 318 -0.56 3.35 -7.83
C PRO A 318 0.25 2.88 -9.04
N MET A 319 0.24 1.59 -9.36
CA MET A 319 1.17 0.97 -10.29
C MET A 319 0.48 0.31 -11.50
N ASN A 320 1.22 0.19 -12.60
CA ASN A 320 0.89 -0.67 -13.72
C ASN A 320 2.18 -1.24 -14.32
N GLY A 321 2.54 -2.43 -13.87
CA GLY A 321 3.85 -3.03 -14.03
C GLY A 321 4.95 -2.13 -13.46
N THR A 322 5.88 -1.73 -14.31
CA THR A 322 6.98 -0.80 -13.96
C THR A 322 6.60 0.68 -14.05
N THR A 323 5.33 1.01 -14.32
CA THR A 323 4.87 2.40 -14.47
C THR A 323 4.13 2.86 -13.22
N ILE A 324 4.50 4.04 -12.70
CA ILE A 324 3.72 4.72 -11.65
C ILE A 324 2.63 5.56 -12.32
N LEU A 325 1.39 5.40 -11.88
CA LEU A 325 0.23 6.10 -12.43
C LEU A 325 0.16 7.56 -11.93
N GLY A 326 -0.44 8.44 -12.74
CA GLY A 326 -0.62 9.85 -12.39
C GLY A 326 -1.63 10.12 -11.25
N THR A 327 -2.26 9.07 -10.72
CA THR A 327 -3.13 9.09 -9.54
C THR A 327 -2.37 9.01 -8.21
N GLU A 328 -1.04 8.92 -8.27
CA GLU A 328 -0.15 8.95 -7.11
C GLU A 328 -0.30 10.21 -6.25
N GLY A 329 0.05 10.08 -4.97
CA GLY A 329 -0.09 11.22 -4.06
C GLY A 329 0.15 10.89 -2.60
N PHE A 330 0.28 11.95 -1.81
CA PHE A 330 0.25 11.84 -0.36
C PHE A 330 -1.12 11.30 0.07
N LEU A 331 -1.10 10.31 0.94
CA LEU A 331 -2.29 10.03 1.73
C LEU A 331 -2.52 11.25 2.61
N ARG A 332 -3.78 11.65 2.80
CA ARG A 332 -4.07 12.75 3.73
C ARG A 332 -3.38 12.45 5.06
N SER A 333 -2.65 13.44 5.60
CA SER A 333 -2.04 13.30 6.92
C SER A 333 -3.17 13.08 7.91
N VAL A 334 -3.19 11.90 8.53
CA VAL A 334 -3.87 11.79 9.81
C VAL A 334 -2.83 12.10 10.87
N ALA A 335 -3.21 12.94 11.84
CA ALA A 335 -2.26 13.39 12.84
C ALA A 335 -1.77 12.16 13.61
N ASP A 336 -0.54 11.72 13.31
CA ASP A 336 0.15 10.73 14.14
C ASP A 336 -0.03 11.17 15.60
N LEU A 337 -0.47 10.24 16.44
CA LEU A 337 -0.67 10.45 17.89
C LEU A 337 0.59 10.98 18.58
N ASP A 338 1.75 10.86 17.94
CA ASP A 338 3.04 11.33 18.44
C ASP A 338 3.30 12.83 18.18
N ARG A 339 2.44 13.52 17.40
CA ARG A 339 2.62 14.95 17.10
C ARG A 339 1.82 15.91 18.01
N CYS A 340 0.96 15.42 18.90
CA CYS A 340 0.33 16.28 19.92
C CYS A 340 0.98 16.08 21.29
N THR A 341 2.20 16.60 21.45
CA THR A 341 2.84 16.66 22.77
C THR A 341 2.29 17.79 23.65
N LEU A 342 1.48 18.71 23.08
CA LEU A 342 0.78 19.77 23.80
C LEU A 342 -0.66 19.94 23.27
N ILE A 343 -1.61 20.20 24.17
CA ILE A 343 -3.05 20.40 23.87
C ILE A 343 -3.30 21.44 22.77
N GLY A 344 -2.41 22.42 22.60
CA GLY A 344 -2.50 23.47 21.57
C GLY A 344 -2.21 23.00 20.13
N ASP A 345 -1.33 22.01 19.95
CA ASP A 345 -0.93 21.54 18.61
C ASP A 345 -2.10 20.89 17.87
N CYS A 346 -2.93 20.17 18.61
CA CYS A 346 -4.12 19.50 18.09
C CYS A 346 -5.19 20.50 17.58
N GLU A 347 -5.34 21.67 18.22
CA GLU A 347 -6.26 22.72 17.75
C GLU A 347 -5.73 23.44 16.50
N CYS A 348 -4.42 23.63 16.39
CA CYS A 348 -3.80 24.25 15.22
C CYS A 348 -3.84 23.33 14.00
N ILE A 349 -3.58 22.03 14.19
CA ILE A 349 -3.64 21.03 13.12
C ILE A 349 -5.09 20.86 12.62
N ARG A 350 -6.10 20.80 13.51
CA ARG A 350 -7.53 20.80 13.11
C ARG A 350 -7.92 22.03 12.30
N ARG A 351 -7.18 23.14 12.42
CA ARG A 351 -7.38 24.39 11.66
C ARG A 351 -6.44 24.52 10.45
N GLY A 352 -5.80 23.43 10.01
CA GLY A 352 -4.95 23.39 8.81
C GLY A 352 -3.60 24.09 8.96
N ARG A 353 -3.00 24.07 10.15
CA ARG A 353 -1.70 24.68 10.46
C ARG A 353 -0.69 23.65 10.96
N LEU A 354 0.60 23.99 10.86
CA LEU A 354 1.72 23.06 11.10
C LEU A 354 1.99 22.74 12.59
N GLY A 355 1.43 23.51 13.52
CA GLY A 355 1.62 23.37 14.98
C GLY A 355 1.64 24.71 15.73
N CYS A 356 1.96 24.70 17.02
CA CYS A 356 2.19 25.87 17.87
C CYS A 356 3.67 26.29 17.92
N ASP A 357 3.97 27.59 18.03
CA ASP A 357 5.29 28.06 18.42
C ASP A 357 5.55 27.85 19.93
N ARG A 358 6.77 28.18 20.41
CA ARG A 358 7.14 28.10 21.85
C ARG A 358 6.28 29.00 22.76
N LEU A 359 5.41 29.84 22.21
CA LEU A 359 4.49 30.72 22.90
C LEU A 359 3.03 30.24 22.78
N GLY A 360 2.77 29.09 22.14
CA GLY A 360 1.44 28.51 21.96
C GLY A 360 0.65 29.03 20.76
N ASN A 361 1.24 29.81 19.85
CA ASN A 361 0.52 30.38 18.70
C ASN A 361 0.56 29.47 17.46
N CYS A 362 -0.58 29.28 16.78
CA CYS A 362 -0.64 28.48 15.57
C CYS A 362 0.17 29.08 14.41
N GLN A 363 1.18 28.35 13.93
CA GLN A 363 2.05 28.78 12.84
C GLN A 363 1.36 28.70 11.47
N ARG A 364 1.40 29.79 10.69
CA ARG A 364 0.93 29.76 9.30
C ARG A 364 1.99 29.07 8.43
N PRO A 365 1.60 28.32 7.39
CA PRO A 365 2.57 27.88 6.38
C PRO A 365 3.25 29.12 5.79
N ALA A 366 4.58 29.08 5.74
CA ALA A 366 5.34 30.12 5.06
C ALA A 366 4.90 30.14 3.59
N ALA A 367 4.61 31.33 3.05
CA ALA A 367 4.38 31.50 1.63
C ALA A 367 5.59 30.93 0.85
N PRO A 368 5.39 30.31 -0.33
CA PRO A 368 6.47 29.69 -1.06
C PRO A 368 7.52 30.76 -1.39
N SER A 369 8.67 30.65 -0.73
CA SER A 369 9.86 31.41 -1.07
C SER A 369 10.37 30.83 -2.39
N THR A 370 10.32 31.64 -3.44
CA THR A 370 10.97 31.36 -4.73
C THR A 370 12.48 31.33 -4.53
N TYR A 371 13.06 30.22 -4.07
CA TYR A 371 14.50 29.94 -4.18
C TYR A 371 14.75 28.45 -3.96
N LEU A 372 15.01 27.73 -5.06
CA LEU A 372 16.10 26.75 -5.25
C LEU A 372 15.87 26.03 -6.59
N LEU A 373 16.28 26.69 -7.67
CA LEU A 373 16.49 26.08 -8.97
C LEU A 373 17.86 26.57 -9.46
N HIS A 374 18.90 25.86 -9.05
CA HIS A 374 20.30 25.89 -9.51
C HIS A 374 20.91 24.66 -8.82
N GLN A 375 21.43 23.62 -9.47
CA GLN A 375 22.23 23.48 -10.70
C GLN A 375 21.83 22.09 -11.28
N ASP A 376 21.52 21.88 -12.56
CA ASP A 376 22.46 21.65 -13.66
C ASP A 376 21.68 21.50 -14.97
N VAL A 377 21.64 22.53 -15.84
CA VAL A 377 21.61 22.39 -17.31
C VAL A 377 22.16 23.69 -17.91
N ALA A 378 23.49 23.84 -17.90
CA ALA A 378 24.17 24.87 -18.67
C ALA A 378 25.49 24.33 -19.24
N ALA A 379 25.37 23.30 -20.06
CA ALA A 379 26.39 22.95 -21.04
C ALA A 379 25.67 22.62 -22.34
N ILE A 380 25.97 23.41 -23.37
CA ILE A 380 25.71 23.28 -24.82
C ILE A 380 25.18 24.64 -25.35
N TRP A 381 25.96 25.19 -26.29
CA TRP A 381 25.82 26.48 -27.01
C TRP A 381 26.56 27.71 -26.47
N ARG A 382 27.89 27.67 -26.57
CA ARG A 382 28.64 28.77 -27.20
C ARG A 382 29.76 28.22 -28.09
N GLY A 383 29.66 28.49 -29.40
CA GLY A 383 30.77 28.34 -30.34
C GLY A 383 30.32 27.88 -31.72
N LEU A 384 30.64 28.68 -32.74
CA LEU A 384 30.39 28.54 -34.19
C LEU A 384 29.03 29.07 -34.66
N ASP A 385 28.89 29.80 -35.75
CA ASP A 385 29.75 30.69 -36.52
C ASP A 385 28.77 31.50 -37.40
N ARG A 386 29.15 32.69 -37.83
CA ARG A 386 28.40 33.53 -38.75
C ARG A 386 28.37 32.88 -40.14
N THR A 387 27.20 32.74 -40.78
CA THR A 387 26.98 33.08 -42.21
C THR A 387 25.54 32.81 -42.71
N ARG A 388 24.97 33.85 -43.35
CA ARG A 388 24.01 33.92 -44.49
C ARG A 388 22.99 32.78 -44.75
N HIS A 389 21.70 33.17 -44.81
CA HIS A 389 20.72 33.07 -45.95
C HIS A 389 19.27 32.99 -45.40
N ARG A 390 18.44 34.02 -45.60
CA ARG A 390 17.36 34.17 -46.62
C ARG A 390 16.22 33.13 -46.58
N GLY A 391 14.97 33.62 -46.46
CA GLY A 391 13.73 32.93 -46.86
C GLY A 391 12.56 33.06 -45.86
N PHE A 392 11.79 34.15 -45.86
CA PHE A 392 10.40 34.29 -46.43
C PHE A 392 9.27 33.55 -45.66
N HIS A 393 8.44 34.27 -44.89
CA HIS A 393 7.04 34.75 -45.13
C HIS A 393 5.95 33.74 -44.69
N ILE A 394 4.94 34.06 -43.86
CA ILE A 394 3.66 34.80 -44.10
C ILE A 394 3.09 35.21 -42.69
N LEU A 395 2.86 36.49 -42.34
CA LEU A 395 1.65 37.33 -42.51
C LEU A 395 0.31 36.71 -42.05
N ASP A 396 -0.17 37.06 -40.85
CA ASP A 396 -1.44 37.80 -40.75
C ASP A 396 -1.49 38.69 -39.50
N ARG A 397 -1.89 39.93 -39.72
CA ARG A 397 -2.19 40.99 -38.73
C ARG A 397 -3.57 41.51 -39.10
N ARG A 398 -4.57 41.30 -38.24
CA ARG A 398 -5.65 42.28 -38.00
C ARG A 398 -6.09 42.20 -36.52
N LEU A 399 -5.69 43.19 -35.71
CA LEU A 399 -6.53 44.28 -35.18
C LEU A 399 -7.17 43.96 -33.80
N CYS A 400 -6.60 44.55 -32.73
CA CYS A 400 -7.25 44.83 -31.42
C CYS A 400 -8.47 45.77 -31.61
N PRO A 401 -9.46 45.92 -30.69
CA PRO A 401 -9.26 46.02 -29.23
C PRO A 401 -10.42 45.57 -28.29
N SER A 402 -10.09 44.98 -27.14
CA SER A 402 -10.67 45.33 -25.84
C SER A 402 -10.03 44.45 -24.77
N GLY A 403 -9.40 45.08 -23.79
CA GLY A 403 -8.69 44.39 -22.73
C GLY A 403 -9.61 43.52 -21.89
N GLN A 404 -9.21 42.26 -21.69
CA GLN A 404 -9.48 41.47 -20.49
C GLN A 404 -8.56 40.23 -20.53
N ARG A 405 -7.57 40.19 -19.65
CA ARG A 405 -6.83 38.94 -19.34
C ARG A 405 -7.73 38.13 -18.40
N ARG A 406 -8.17 36.94 -18.83
CA ARG A 406 -8.75 35.93 -17.93
C ARG A 406 -7.68 34.94 -17.53
N ILE A 407 -7.28 35.01 -16.26
CA ILE A 407 -6.69 33.88 -15.54
C ILE A 407 -7.88 33.18 -14.87
N ARG A 408 -8.12 31.90 -15.20
CA ARG A 408 -9.14 31.09 -14.51
C ARG A 408 -8.50 30.41 -13.30
N ARG A 409 -9.02 30.68 -12.10
CA ARG A 409 -8.99 29.77 -10.93
C ARG A 409 -10.32 29.89 -10.19
N TYR A 410 -10.91 28.73 -9.90
CA TYR A 410 -11.97 28.36 -8.95
C TYR A 410 -13.18 29.30 -8.81
N GLY A 411 -14.34 28.79 -9.24
CA GLY A 411 -15.63 29.43 -9.04
C GLY A 411 -16.08 29.38 -7.58
N VAL A 412 -16.57 30.52 -7.10
CA VAL A 412 -17.72 30.69 -6.22
C VAL A 412 -18.26 32.10 -6.51
N GLU A 413 -19.52 32.22 -6.94
CA GLU A 413 -20.22 33.51 -7.09
C GLU A 413 -20.69 33.99 -5.71
N TRP A 414 -20.43 35.27 -5.39
CA TRP A 414 -21.18 36.01 -4.37
C TRP A 414 -21.63 37.33 -4.98
N THR A 415 -22.95 37.53 -5.03
CA THR A 415 -23.59 38.79 -5.41
C THR A 415 -23.93 39.57 -4.14
N GLY A 416 -23.42 40.80 -4.04
CA GLY A 416 -23.76 41.74 -2.96
C GLY A 416 -23.34 43.17 -3.35
N PRO A 417 -24.16 44.20 -3.05
CA PRO A 417 -23.93 45.56 -3.54
C PRO A 417 -22.75 46.26 -2.85
N VAL A 418 -21.93 46.92 -3.66
CA VAL A 418 -20.78 47.74 -3.22
C VAL A 418 -21.29 49.10 -2.74
N HIS A 419 -21.11 49.42 -1.46
CA HIS A 419 -21.15 50.80 -0.97
C HIS A 419 -19.73 51.38 -0.94
N SER A 420 -19.62 52.59 -1.50
CA SER A 420 -18.41 53.38 -1.75
C SER A 420 -17.67 53.80 -0.48
N ALA A 421 -16.34 53.83 -0.58
CA ALA A 421 -15.40 54.33 0.41
C ALA A 421 -15.57 55.84 0.69
N GLY A 422 -15.35 56.23 1.95
CA GLY A 422 -15.14 57.60 2.40
C GLY A 422 -14.00 57.64 3.44
N GLU A 423 -13.06 58.55 3.23
CA GLU A 423 -11.80 58.77 3.96
C GLU A 423 -11.93 59.08 5.46
N PRO A 424 -10.85 58.93 6.26
CA PRO A 424 -10.87 59.23 7.69
C PRO A 424 -10.53 60.71 7.96
N ALA A 425 -11.36 61.38 8.76
CA ALA A 425 -11.05 62.68 9.34
C ALA A 425 -11.17 62.63 10.88
N ALA A 426 -10.33 63.43 11.52
CA ALA A 426 -9.86 63.33 12.88
C ALA A 426 -10.84 63.86 13.96
N ARG A 427 -10.56 63.40 15.20
CA ARG A 427 -10.73 64.02 16.55
C ARG A 427 -11.83 65.09 16.72
N VAL A 428 -12.62 64.95 17.80
CA VAL A 428 -12.65 65.82 19.01
C VAL A 428 -13.59 65.20 20.07
N SER A 429 -13.36 65.63 21.31
CA SER A 429 -13.70 65.12 22.63
C SER A 429 -15.15 65.23 23.14
N SER A 430 -15.35 64.51 24.26
CA SER A 430 -16.08 64.85 25.49
C SER A 430 -17.62 64.79 25.55
N ALA A 431 -18.07 63.84 26.39
CA ALA A 431 -19.00 63.98 27.52
C ALA A 431 -20.36 64.68 27.33
N ALA A 432 -21.43 63.90 27.53
CA ALA A 432 -22.38 64.05 28.63
C ALA A 432 -22.97 62.66 28.96
#